data_AF-A0A1F9BYI9-F1
#
_entry.id   AF-A0A1F9BYI9-F1
#
_cell.length_a   1.000
_cell.length_b   1.000
_cell.length_c   1.000
_cell.angle_alpha   90.00
_cell.angle_beta   90.00
_cell.angle_gamma   90.00
#
_symmetry.space_group_name_H-M   'P 1'
#
loop_
_entity.id
_entity.type
_entity.pdbx_description
1 polymer ?
#
loop_
_entity_poly.entity_id
_entity_poly.type
_entity_poly.pdbx_seq_one_letter_code
_entity_poly.pdbx_strand_id
1 'polypeptide(L)'
;MSPKKPQDEVAVLLSEVEIGSFKIRPWSFGRFKKVYPALAGIVPALKDLDIDFTPENAQGVLQEKAGEIIGAILPSLTPLIALTLDISEEEVDALDFDQVAAIGLTIISQNLGRIKNSLPLIMAQIKAVVRAT
;
A
#
# COMPACT_ATOMS: atom_id res chain seq x y z
N MET A 1 8.83 -31.73 7.19
CA MET A 1 8.36 -30.33 7.19
C MET A 1 6.85 -30.35 7.01
N SER A 2 6.09 -30.01 8.04
CA SER A 2 4.63 -29.92 7.91
C SER A 2 4.28 -28.73 7.01
N PRO A 3 3.29 -28.85 6.11
CA PRO A 3 2.83 -27.71 5.32
C PRO A 3 2.26 -26.66 6.27
N LYS A 4 2.73 -25.40 6.13
CA LYS A 4 2.12 -24.24 6.81
C LYS A 4 0.63 -24.23 6.49
N LYS A 5 -0.23 -24.13 7.51
CA LYS A 5 -1.67 -24.08 7.30
C LYS A 5 -2.03 -22.75 6.61
N PRO A 6 -3.03 -22.72 5.70
CA PRO A 6 -3.50 -21.48 5.07
C PRO A 6 -3.88 -20.37 6.06
N GLN A 7 -4.24 -20.72 7.30
CA GLN A 7 -4.53 -19.78 8.38
C GLN A 7 -3.31 -18.93 8.80
N ASP A 8 -2.10 -19.48 8.72
CA ASP A 8 -0.87 -18.74 9.04
C ASP A 8 -0.56 -17.69 7.97
N GLU A 9 -0.87 -17.97 6.71
CA GLU A 9 -0.68 -17.03 5.60
C GLU A 9 -1.65 -15.85 5.67
N VAL A 10 -2.90 -16.08 6.11
CA VAL A 10 -3.88 -15.01 6.33
C VAL A 10 -3.49 -14.14 7.52
N ALA A 11 -2.94 -14.71 8.59
CA ALA A 11 -2.49 -13.94 9.76
C ALA A 11 -1.33 -13.00 9.43
N VAL A 12 -0.40 -13.42 8.56
CA VAL A 12 0.70 -12.58 8.05
C VAL A 12 0.17 -11.41 7.21
N LEU A 13 -0.98 -11.56 6.54
CA LEU A 13 -1.64 -10.47 5.80
C LEU A 13 -2.42 -9.49 6.71
N LEU A 14 -2.54 -9.80 8.00
CA LEU A 14 -3.27 -9.01 9.00
C LEU A 14 -2.34 -8.33 10.03
N SER A 15 -1.03 -8.58 9.98
CA SER A 15 -0.11 -8.10 11.02
C SER A 15 0.10 -6.60 10.91
N GLU A 16 -0.04 -5.92 12.05
CA GLU A 16 0.35 -4.52 12.23
C GLU A 16 1.86 -4.37 12.02
N VAL A 17 2.29 -3.26 11.40
CA VAL A 17 3.71 -2.90 11.28
C VAL A 17 3.96 -1.64 12.10
N GLU A 18 4.98 -1.66 12.95
CA GLU A 18 5.39 -0.51 13.73
C GLU A 18 6.56 0.21 13.06
N ILE A 19 6.47 1.53 12.92
CA ILE A 19 7.55 2.40 12.46
C ILE A 19 7.65 3.57 13.42
N GLY A 20 8.73 3.62 14.21
CA GLY A 20 8.86 4.59 15.29
C GLY A 20 7.72 4.45 16.30
N SER A 21 6.97 5.54 16.53
CA SER A 21 5.79 5.57 17.39
C SER A 21 4.48 5.19 16.67
N PHE A 22 4.51 5.00 15.35
CA PHE A 22 3.31 4.77 14.55
C PHE A 22 3.02 3.28 14.36
N LYS A 23 1.73 2.94 14.46
CA LYS A 23 1.22 1.59 14.18
C LYS A 23 0.43 1.59 12.88
N ILE A 24 0.98 0.97 11.84
CA ILE A 24 0.36 0.85 10.53
C ILE A 24 -0.48 -0.42 10.51
N ARG A 25 -1.81 -0.22 10.51
CA ARG A 25 -2.80 -1.29 10.46
C ARG A 25 -3.30 -1.51 9.03
N PRO A 26 -3.58 -2.76 8.64
CA PRO A 26 -4.27 -3.01 7.39
C PRO A 26 -5.62 -2.26 7.31
N TRP A 27 -5.95 -1.75 6.13
CA TRP A 27 -7.18 -1.00 5.93
C TRP A 27 -8.41 -1.90 6.07
N SER A 28 -9.34 -1.47 6.93
CA SER A 28 -10.72 -1.91 6.83
C SER A 28 -11.35 -1.35 5.54
N PHE A 29 -12.47 -1.93 5.10
CA PHE A 29 -13.20 -1.40 3.96
C PHE A 29 -13.60 0.08 4.15
N GLY A 30 -13.97 0.45 5.39
CA GLY A 30 -14.28 1.84 5.73
C GLY A 30 -13.07 2.78 5.54
N ARG A 31 -11.88 2.35 5.97
CA ARG A 31 -10.65 3.11 5.78
C ARG A 31 -10.23 3.16 4.31
N PHE A 32 -10.33 2.04 3.58
CA PHE A 32 -10.05 1.99 2.15
C PHE A 32 -10.85 3.04 1.36
N LYS A 33 -12.16 3.16 1.62
CA LYS A 33 -13.00 4.19 0.97
C LYS A 33 -12.51 5.62 1.22
N LYS A 34 -11.94 5.90 2.40
CA LYS A 34 -11.38 7.23 2.73
C LYS A 34 -10.06 7.48 2.03
N VAL A 35 -9.17 6.49 1.98
CA VAL A 35 -7.82 6.65 1.37
C VAL A 35 -7.82 6.52 -0.15
N TYR A 36 -8.87 5.93 -0.73
CA TYR A 36 -8.94 5.65 -2.17
C TYR A 36 -8.72 6.89 -3.05
N PRO A 37 -9.29 8.08 -2.77
CA PRO A 37 -9.02 9.29 -3.55
C PRO A 37 -7.53 9.65 -3.59
N ALA A 38 -6.82 9.54 -2.46
CA ALA A 38 -5.38 9.77 -2.39
C ALA A 38 -4.60 8.70 -3.19
N LEU A 39 -4.98 7.43 -3.06
CA LEU A 39 -4.39 6.35 -3.88
C LEU A 39 -4.61 6.52 -5.38
N ALA A 40 -5.79 7.03 -5.76
CA ALA A 40 -6.15 7.29 -7.15
C ALA A 40 -5.32 8.42 -7.76
N GLY A 41 -4.69 9.28 -6.95
CA GLY A 41 -3.70 10.27 -7.41
C GLY A 41 -2.31 9.66 -7.65
N ILE A 42 -1.93 8.63 -6.91
CA ILE A 42 -0.60 8.00 -6.99
C ILE A 42 -0.41 7.23 -8.31
N VAL A 43 -1.41 6.44 -8.73
CA VAL A 43 -1.28 5.57 -9.91
C VAL A 43 -1.09 6.35 -11.22
N PRO A 44 -1.88 7.40 -11.53
CA PRO A 44 -1.66 8.26 -12.68
C PRO A 44 -0.32 8.99 -12.60
N ALA A 45 0.04 9.54 -11.43
CA ALA A 45 1.31 10.23 -11.24
C ALA A 45 2.51 9.33 -11.58
N LEU A 46 2.47 8.05 -11.21
CA LEU A 46 3.50 7.08 -11.59
C LEU A 46 3.49 6.73 -13.08
N LYS A 47 2.30 6.67 -13.71
CA LYS A 47 2.18 6.44 -15.16
C LYS A 47 2.69 7.61 -15.99
N ASP A 48 2.45 8.85 -15.54
CA ASP A 48 2.88 10.06 -16.24
C ASP A 48 4.41 10.20 -16.26
N LEU A 49 5.11 9.54 -15.33
CA LEU A 49 6.57 9.46 -15.32
C LEU A 49 7.14 8.47 -16.35
N ASP A 50 6.28 7.71 -17.06
CA ASP A 50 6.66 6.65 -18.00
C ASP A 50 7.65 5.63 -17.40
N ILE A 51 7.51 5.37 -16.10
CA ILE A 51 8.38 4.45 -15.36
C ILE A 51 7.75 3.07 -15.39
N ASP A 52 8.45 2.12 -16.00
CA ASP A 52 8.14 0.69 -15.88
C ASP A 52 8.55 0.19 -14.50
N PHE A 53 7.64 0.31 -13.52
CA PHE A 53 7.90 -0.11 -12.14
C PHE A 53 7.46 -1.56 -11.93
N THR A 54 8.42 -2.48 -11.93
CA THR A 54 8.22 -3.91 -11.63
C THR A 54 8.98 -4.31 -10.36
N PRO A 55 8.55 -5.37 -9.64
CA PRO A 55 9.31 -5.87 -8.49
C PRO A 55 10.78 -6.17 -8.80
N GLU A 56 11.07 -6.61 -10.03
CA GLU A 56 12.40 -7.02 -10.48
C GLU A 56 13.34 -5.83 -10.74
N ASN A 57 12.80 -4.67 -11.13
CA ASN A 57 13.60 -3.47 -11.43
C ASN A 57 13.42 -2.35 -10.39
N ALA A 58 12.52 -2.53 -9.42
CA ALA A 58 12.13 -1.51 -8.44
C ALA A 58 13.34 -0.85 -7.75
N GLN A 59 14.37 -1.63 -7.38
CA GLN A 59 15.55 -1.09 -6.71
C GLN A 59 16.36 -0.14 -7.60
N GLY A 60 16.60 -0.51 -8.86
CA GLY A 60 17.34 0.32 -9.81
C GLY A 60 16.55 1.58 -10.19
N VAL A 61 15.24 1.41 -10.43
CA VAL A 61 14.32 2.52 -10.71
C VAL A 61 14.28 3.51 -9.54
N LEU A 62 14.17 3.04 -8.29
CA LEU A 62 14.21 3.91 -7.13
C LEU A 62 15.57 4.61 -6.98
N GLN A 63 16.69 3.96 -7.29
CA GLN A 63 18.00 4.62 -7.23
C GLN A 63 18.15 5.75 -8.24
N GLU A 64 17.63 5.58 -9.46
CA GLU A 64 17.77 6.56 -10.54
C GLU A 64 16.69 7.65 -10.50
N LYS A 65 15.48 7.30 -10.07
CA LYS A 65 14.27 8.12 -10.22
C LYS A 65 13.56 8.46 -8.92
N ALA A 66 14.16 8.17 -7.75
CA ALA A 66 13.55 8.46 -6.45
C ALA A 66 13.01 9.90 -6.35
N GLY A 67 13.78 10.90 -6.76
CA GLY A 67 13.35 12.31 -6.67
C GLY A 67 12.09 12.61 -7.48
N GLU A 68 12.02 12.12 -8.71
CA GLU A 68 10.86 12.29 -9.62
C GLU A 68 9.63 11.54 -9.10
N ILE A 69 9.82 10.28 -8.69
CA ILE A 69 8.77 9.43 -8.11
C ILE A 69 8.21 10.08 -6.86
N ILE A 70 9.09 10.49 -5.94
CA ILE A 70 8.69 11.10 -4.67
C ILE A 70 7.96 12.40 -4.94
N GLY A 71 8.49 13.29 -5.77
CA GLY A 71 7.84 14.56 -6.11
C GLY A 71 6.45 14.38 -6.72
N ALA A 72 6.26 13.36 -7.56
CA ALA A 72 4.97 13.08 -8.19
C ALA A 72 3.93 12.53 -7.20
N ILE A 73 4.35 11.68 -6.26
CA ILE A 73 3.42 11.07 -5.30
C ILE A 73 3.23 11.88 -4.03
N LEU A 74 4.16 12.79 -3.69
CA LEU A 74 4.17 13.55 -2.43
C LEU A 74 2.82 14.24 -2.12
N PRO A 75 2.15 14.92 -3.07
CA PRO A 75 0.86 15.57 -2.80
C PRO A 75 -0.25 14.59 -2.41
N SER A 76 -0.14 13.34 -2.85
CA SER A 76 -1.07 12.26 -2.50
C SER A 76 -0.60 11.45 -1.29
N LEU A 77 0.67 11.59 -0.90
CA LEU A 77 1.30 10.81 0.18
C LEU A 77 0.88 11.33 1.55
N THR A 78 0.88 12.65 1.76
CA THR A 78 0.43 13.29 3.00
C THR A 78 -1.00 12.89 3.40
N PRO A 79 -2.03 13.08 2.55
CA PRO A 79 -3.40 12.68 2.90
C PRO A 79 -3.53 11.16 3.08
N LEU A 80 -2.76 10.35 2.33
CA LEU A 80 -2.75 8.90 2.49
C LEU A 80 -2.26 8.48 3.88
N ILE A 81 -1.17 9.08 4.34
CA ILE A 81 -0.58 8.81 5.66
C ILE A 81 -1.52 9.28 6.76
N ALA A 82 -1.98 10.54 6.69
CA ALA A 82 -2.89 11.15 7.66
C ALA A 82 -4.14 10.29 7.89
N LEU A 83 -4.82 9.89 6.80
CA LEU A 83 -6.01 9.04 6.85
C LEU A 83 -5.73 7.60 7.33
N THR A 84 -4.52 7.09 7.09
CA THR A 84 -4.16 5.74 7.51
C THR A 84 -3.83 5.67 9.00
N LEU A 85 -3.09 6.67 9.49
CA LEU A 85 -2.65 6.76 10.88
C LEU A 85 -3.68 7.44 11.79
N ASP A 86 -4.70 8.08 11.23
CA ASP A 86 -5.73 8.82 11.95
C ASP A 86 -5.14 10.05 12.69
N ILE A 87 -4.26 10.77 11.99
CA ILE A 87 -3.62 12.01 12.42
C ILE A 87 -3.92 13.14 11.41
N SER A 88 -3.61 14.38 11.78
CA SER A 88 -3.74 15.53 10.87
C SER A 88 -2.66 15.53 9.77
N GLU A 89 -2.93 16.23 8.65
CA GLU A 89 -1.91 16.46 7.62
C GLU A 89 -0.76 17.32 8.15
N GLU A 90 -1.04 18.27 9.07
CA GLU A 90 -0.02 19.09 9.72
C GLU A 90 0.95 18.25 10.57
N GLU A 91 0.44 17.21 11.25
CA GLU A 91 1.26 16.25 11.97
C GLU A 91 2.15 15.42 11.04
N VAL A 92 1.69 15.14 9.80
CA VAL A 92 2.49 14.45 8.78
C VAL A 92 3.57 15.38 8.22
N ASP A 93 3.24 16.63 7.94
CA ASP A 93 4.16 17.63 7.41
C ASP A 93 5.26 18.01 8.42
N ALA A 94 5.03 17.77 9.70
CA ALA A 94 6.02 17.93 10.77
C ALA A 94 7.01 16.75 10.89
N LEU A 95 6.78 15.64 10.19
CA LEU A 95 7.68 14.48 10.20
C LEU A 95 8.89 14.71 9.31
N ASP A 96 10.00 14.06 9.69
CA ASP A 96 11.18 14.02 8.85
C ASP A 96 10.89 13.25 7.55
N PHE A 97 11.52 13.67 6.46
CA PHE A 97 11.29 13.12 5.13
C PHE A 97 11.50 11.59 5.05
N ASP A 98 12.53 11.09 5.73
CA ASP A 98 12.84 9.66 5.80
C ASP A 98 11.75 8.87 6.54
N GLN A 99 11.17 9.45 7.59
CA GLN A 99 10.01 8.89 8.29
C GLN A 99 8.78 8.85 7.39
N VAL A 100 8.46 9.96 6.71
CA VAL A 100 7.33 10.03 5.76
C VAL A 100 7.49 8.98 4.66
N ALA A 101 8.68 8.87 4.07
CA ALA A 101 8.97 7.89 3.05
C ALA A 101 8.81 6.45 3.56
N ALA A 102 9.37 6.13 4.73
CA ALA A 102 9.28 4.80 5.32
C ALA A 102 7.82 4.40 5.66
N ILE A 103 7.06 5.33 6.25
CA ILE A 103 5.64 5.14 6.59
C ILE A 103 4.83 4.95 5.30
N GLY A 104 4.97 5.87 4.35
CA GLY A 104 4.23 5.84 3.08
C GLY A 104 4.47 4.56 2.28
N LEU A 105 5.73 4.15 2.11
CA LEU A 105 6.08 2.90 1.42
C LEU A 105 5.50 1.68 2.13
N THR A 106 5.52 1.67 3.47
CA THR A 106 4.96 0.57 4.25
C THR A 106 3.46 0.48 4.12
N ILE A 107 2.75 1.61 4.19
CA ILE A 107 1.31 1.68 3.97
C ILE A 107 0.94 1.12 2.60
N ILE A 108 1.63 1.57 1.55
CA ILE A 108 1.39 1.15 0.17
C ILE A 108 1.67 -0.35 0.02
N SER A 109 2.85 -0.81 0.45
CA SER A 109 3.27 -2.21 0.32
C SER A 109 2.35 -3.18 1.06
N GLN A 110 2.03 -2.90 2.33
CA GLN A 110 1.18 -3.76 3.15
C GLN A 110 -0.24 -3.85 2.58
N ASN A 111 -0.82 -2.71 2.17
CA ASN A 111 -2.23 -2.66 1.77
C ASN A 111 -2.46 -3.03 0.30
N LEU A 112 -1.60 -2.59 -0.63
CA LEU A 112 -1.67 -3.03 -2.03
C LEU A 112 -1.31 -4.51 -2.17
N GLY A 113 -0.31 -4.99 -1.43
CA GLY A 113 0.03 -6.41 -1.40
C GLY A 113 -1.17 -7.25 -0.99
N ARG A 114 -1.93 -6.81 0.03
CA ARG A 114 -3.16 -7.47 0.45
C ARG A 114 -4.25 -7.45 -0.62
N ILE A 115 -4.48 -6.33 -1.30
CA ILE A 115 -5.46 -6.25 -2.40
C ILE A 115 -5.05 -7.22 -3.52
N LYS A 116 -3.80 -7.17 -3.97
CA LYS A 116 -3.27 -8.05 -5.02
C LYS A 116 -3.44 -9.53 -4.66
N ASN A 117 -3.14 -9.90 -3.41
CA ASN A 117 -3.22 -11.29 -2.96
C ASN A 117 -4.66 -11.76 -2.71
N SER A 118 -5.59 -10.86 -2.42
CA SER A 118 -7.01 -11.18 -2.20
C SER A 118 -7.78 -11.37 -3.51
N LEU A 119 -7.37 -10.70 -4.59
CA LEU A 119 -8.06 -10.73 -5.88
C LEU A 119 -8.17 -12.14 -6.50
N PRO A 120 -7.10 -12.97 -6.58
CA PRO A 120 -7.20 -14.33 -7.08
C PRO A 120 -8.18 -15.20 -6.30
N LEU A 121 -8.21 -15.05 -4.96
CA LEU A 121 -9.10 -15.81 -4.08
C LEU A 121 -10.57 -15.45 -4.31
N ILE A 122 -10.88 -14.17 -4.46
CA ILE A 122 -12.23 -13.67 -4.78
C ILE A 122 -12.67 -14.20 -6.16
N MET A 123 -11.79 -14.11 -7.17
CA MET A 123 -12.10 -14.58 -8.53
C MET A 123 -12.33 -16.09 -8.58
N ALA A 124 -11.58 -16.88 -7.81
CA ALA A 124 -11.78 -18.32 -7.71
C ALA A 124 -13.17 -18.68 -7.11
N GLN A 125 -13.61 -17.95 -6.08
CA GLN A 125 -14.93 -18.15 -5.48
C GLN A 125 -16.07 -17.75 -6.44
N ILE A 126 -15.95 -16.61 -7.12
CA ILE A 126 -16.94 -16.19 -8.14
C ILE A 126 -17.06 -17.26 -9.23
N LYS A 127 -15.93 -17.76 -9.74
CA LYS A 127 -15.91 -18.81 -10.78
C LYS A 127 -16.55 -20.12 -10.30
N ALA A 128 -16.42 -20.47 -9.03
CA ALA A 128 -17.06 -21.65 -8.46
C ALA A 128 -18.58 -21.50 -8.38
N VAL A 129 -19.08 -20.33 -8.00
CA VAL A 129 -20.52 -20.02 -7.98
C VAL A 129 -21.11 -20.05 -9.38
N VAL A 130 -20.46 -19.40 -10.36
CA VAL A 130 -20.93 -19.36 -11.75
C VAL A 130 -20.93 -20.74 -12.42
N ARG A 131 -20.05 -21.66 -12.02
CA ARG A 131 -20.04 -23.05 -12.52
C ARG A 131 -21.09 -23.96 -11.88
N ALA A 132 -21.65 -23.55 -10.74
CA ALA A 132 -22.68 -24.30 -10.03
C ALA A 132 -24.11 -23.84 -10.38
N THR A 133 -24.24 -22.84 -11.27
CA THR A 133 -25.51 -22.34 -11.83
C THR A 133 -25.61 -22.74 -13.29
#